data_AF-A0A3M7MF66-F1
#
_entry.id   AF-A0A3M7MF66-F1
#
_cell.length_a   1.000
_cell.length_b   1.000
_cell.length_c   1.000
_cell.angle_alpha   90.00
_cell.angle_beta   90.00
_cell.angle_gamma   90.00
#
_symmetry.space_group_name_H-M   'P 1'
#
loop_
_entity.id
_entity.type
_entity.pdbx_description
1 polymer ?
#
loop_
_entity_poly.entity_id
_entity_poly.type
_entity_poly.pdbx_seq_one_letter_code
_entity_poly.pdbx_strand_id
1 'polypeptide(L)'
;MPVSPTSRALLFDVFGTCVDWRNTVVSVLQSLAHKSLNSATASLASRLRLRVSTMTENDWGKFAQEWRDGYKVFTKQLAADTSIPWMSVDEHYLRSLKQLISEWELDGLWADDEIHALSLTWHRLSPWEDSVEGVRLLNTRFGQSILFSQYGEAH
;
A
#
# COMPACT_ATOMS: atom_id res chain seq x y z
N MET A 1 -21.17 -19.23 -30.30
CA MET A 1 -20.62 -18.02 -30.94
C MET A 1 -19.15 -17.92 -30.57
N PRO A 2 -18.20 -18.07 -31.49
CA PRO A 2 -16.79 -17.88 -31.18
C PRO A 2 -16.50 -16.38 -31.09
N VAL A 3 -15.92 -15.95 -29.98
CA VAL A 3 -15.46 -14.56 -29.82
C VAL A 3 -14.21 -14.34 -30.67
N SER A 4 -14.31 -13.43 -31.64
CA SER A 4 -13.17 -12.75 -32.27
C SER A 4 -13.46 -11.24 -32.15
N PRO A 5 -12.47 -10.38 -31.86
CA PRO A 5 -11.12 -10.40 -32.39
C PRO A 5 -10.13 -11.14 -31.48
N THR A 6 -9.03 -11.63 -32.05
CA THR A 6 -7.84 -12.01 -31.29
C THR A 6 -7.31 -10.77 -30.57
N SER A 7 -7.75 -10.56 -29.33
CA SER A 7 -7.23 -9.52 -28.44
C SER A 7 -5.70 -9.60 -28.47
N ARG A 8 -5.01 -8.50 -28.73
CA ARG A 8 -3.53 -8.50 -28.80
C ARG A 8 -2.87 -8.04 -27.51
N ALA A 9 -3.65 -7.45 -26.61
CA ALA A 9 -3.20 -6.96 -25.31
C ALA A 9 -4.29 -7.18 -24.28
N LEU A 10 -3.87 -7.47 -23.05
CA LEU A 10 -4.72 -7.52 -21.86
C LEU A 10 -4.18 -6.50 -20.85
N LEU A 11 -5.10 -5.72 -20.28
CA LEU A 11 -4.82 -4.68 -19.30
C LEU A 11 -5.40 -5.16 -17.96
N PHE A 12 -4.54 -5.27 -16.95
CA PHE A 12 -4.94 -5.65 -15.60
C PHE A 12 -4.77 -4.48 -14.65
N ASP A 13 -5.79 -4.23 -13.84
CA ASP A 13 -5.61 -3.50 -12.58
C ASP A 13 -4.73 -4.35 -11.65
N VAL A 14 -3.81 -3.72 -10.91
CA VAL A 14 -2.81 -4.44 -10.10
C VAL A 14 -3.23 -4.54 -8.63
N PHE A 15 -3.64 -3.43 -8.01
CA PHE A 15 -3.92 -3.39 -6.56
C PHE A 15 -5.22 -4.08 -6.19
N GLY A 16 -5.14 -5.20 -5.47
CA GLY A 16 -6.30 -5.99 -5.04
C GLY A 16 -6.73 -7.04 -6.06
N THR A 17 -6.45 -6.80 -7.35
CA THR A 17 -6.72 -7.75 -8.43
C THR A 17 -5.57 -8.73 -8.64
N CYS A 18 -4.31 -8.25 -8.63
CA CYS A 18 -3.13 -9.11 -8.81
C CYS A 18 -2.28 -9.25 -7.54
N VAL A 19 -2.41 -8.31 -6.60
CA VAL A 19 -1.65 -8.30 -5.34
C VAL A 19 -2.54 -8.17 -4.12
N ASP A 20 -2.19 -8.93 -3.09
CA ASP A 20 -2.77 -8.87 -1.75
C ASP A 20 -2.14 -7.72 -0.96
N TRP A 21 -2.56 -6.51 -1.33
CA TRP A 21 -2.07 -5.29 -0.68
C TRP A 21 -2.43 -5.25 0.80
N ARG A 22 -3.63 -5.74 1.17
CA ARG A 22 -4.16 -5.59 2.52
C ARG A 22 -3.37 -6.45 3.50
N ASN A 23 -3.22 -7.74 3.22
CA ASN A 23 -2.50 -8.61 4.14
C ASN A 23 -1.01 -8.25 4.19
N THR A 24 -0.41 -7.85 3.06
CA THR A 24 0.99 -7.41 3.04
C THR A 24 1.20 -6.18 3.94
N VAL A 25 0.41 -5.12 3.76
CA VAL A 25 0.57 -3.87 4.53
C VAL A 25 0.26 -4.09 6.01
N VAL A 26 -0.82 -4.80 6.34
CA VAL A 26 -1.18 -5.11 7.74
C VAL A 26 -0.08 -5.93 8.42
N SER A 27 0.46 -6.94 7.75
CA SER A 27 1.54 -7.77 8.29
C SER A 27 2.80 -6.95 8.58
N VAL A 28 3.20 -6.05 7.67
CA VAL A 28 4.37 -5.18 7.86
C VAL A 28 4.14 -4.21 9.03
N LEU A 29 2.96 -3.59 9.13
CA LEU A 29 2.61 -2.70 10.25
C LEU A 29 2.72 -3.42 11.60
N GLN A 30 2.13 -4.61 11.70
CA GLN A 30 2.17 -5.42 12.91
C GLN A 30 3.60 -5.85 13.27
N SER A 31 4.36 -6.32 12.28
CA SER A 31 5.74 -6.75 12.49
C SER A 31 6.62 -5.60 13.01
N LEU A 32 6.51 -4.42 12.40
CA LEU A 32 7.29 -3.25 12.79
C LEU A 32 6.85 -2.69 14.15
N ALA A 33 5.54 -2.68 14.45
CA ALA A 33 5.03 -2.32 15.76
C ALA A 33 5.54 -3.28 16.86
N HIS A 34 5.52 -4.59 16.58
CA HIS A 34 6.02 -5.60 17.51
C HIS A 34 7.53 -5.46 17.74
N LYS A 35 8.31 -5.21 16.67
CA LYS A 35 9.75 -4.93 16.80
C LYS A 35 10.01 -3.70 17.66
N SER A 36 9.23 -2.64 17.49
CA SER A 36 9.38 -1.39 18.25
C SER A 36 9.04 -1.56 19.73
N LEU A 37 7.97 -2.32 20.04
CA LEU A 37 7.59 -2.65 21.43
C LEU A 37 8.67 -3.45 22.17
N ASN A 38 9.32 -4.40 21.47
CA ASN A 38 10.33 -5.28 22.06
C ASN A 38 11.77 -4.74 21.96
N SER A 39 11.96 -3.58 21.31
CA SER A 39 13.29 -2.99 21.17
C SER A 39 13.79 -2.47 22.51
N ALA A 40 14.95 -2.97 22.94
CA ALA A 40 15.62 -2.51 24.17
C ALA A 40 16.10 -1.05 24.10
N THR A 41 16.26 -0.51 22.89
CA THR A 41 16.73 0.86 22.65
C THR A 41 15.58 1.86 22.46
N ALA A 42 14.35 1.38 22.21
CA ALA A 42 13.21 2.25 21.99
C ALA A 42 12.66 2.79 23.33
N SER A 43 12.79 4.10 23.54
CA SER A 43 12.16 4.80 24.66
C SER A 43 10.74 5.21 24.29
N LEU A 44 9.81 4.26 24.27
CA LEU A 44 8.40 4.53 24.00
C LEU A 44 7.67 5.05 25.24
N ALA A 45 6.87 6.10 25.07
CA ALA A 45 5.99 6.60 26.13
C ALA A 45 5.02 5.52 26.62
N SER A 46 4.72 5.46 27.92
CA SER A 46 3.88 4.39 28.49
C SER A 46 2.50 4.31 27.86
N ARG A 47 1.89 5.46 27.54
CA ARG A 47 0.58 5.53 26.86
C ARG A 47 0.64 4.89 25.48
N LEU A 48 1.69 5.18 24.72
CA LEU A 48 1.90 4.63 23.39
C LEU A 48 2.09 3.11 23.46
N ARG A 49 2.93 2.61 24.39
CA ARG A 49 3.10 1.17 24.60
C ARG A 49 1.77 0.48 24.90
N LEU A 50 0.97 1.03 25.82
CA LEU A 50 -0.34 0.48 26.16
C LEU A 50 -1.26 0.46 24.93
N ARG A 51 -1.38 1.57 24.22
CA ARG A 51 -2.22 1.69 23.03
C ARG A 51 -1.86 0.63 21.98
N VAL A 52 -0.58 0.57 21.59
CA VAL A 52 -0.09 -0.40 20.60
C VAL A 52 -0.28 -1.84 21.09
N SER A 53 -0.07 -2.12 22.37
CA SER A 53 -0.29 -3.47 22.93
C SER A 53 -1.75 -3.92 22.93
N THR A 54 -2.69 -2.97 22.89
CA THR A 54 -4.13 -3.26 22.82
C THR A 54 -4.69 -3.33 21.39
N MET A 55 -3.91 -2.89 20.39
CA MET A 55 -4.35 -2.90 19.00
C MET A 55 -4.42 -4.34 18.46
N THR A 56 -5.58 -4.68 17.91
CA THR A 56 -5.82 -5.98 17.27
C THR A 56 -5.44 -5.94 15.79
N GLU A 57 -5.38 -7.10 15.16
CA GLU A 57 -5.22 -7.21 13.69
C GLU A 57 -6.30 -6.41 12.93
N ASN A 58 -7.53 -6.36 13.47
CA ASN A 58 -8.60 -5.58 12.88
C ASN A 58 -8.34 -4.07 12.94
N ASP A 59 -7.70 -3.58 14.00
CA ASP A 59 -7.34 -2.16 14.12
C ASP A 59 -6.23 -1.79 13.14
N TRP A 60 -5.22 -2.65 13.00
CA TRP A 60 -4.21 -2.50 11.95
C TRP A 60 -4.82 -2.59 10.54
N GLY A 61 -5.83 -3.44 10.37
CA GLY A 61 -6.62 -3.54 9.14
C GLY A 61 -7.38 -2.26 8.81
N LYS A 62 -7.95 -1.57 9.80
CA LYS A 62 -8.60 -0.27 9.63
C LYS A 62 -7.59 0.82 9.29
N PHE A 63 -6.47 0.87 10.02
CA PHE A 63 -5.37 1.80 9.74
C PHE A 63 -4.88 1.67 8.29
N ALA A 64 -4.61 0.44 7.82
CA ALA A 64 -4.19 0.17 6.45
C ALA A 64 -5.27 0.56 5.42
N GLN A 65 -6.55 0.37 5.76
CA GLN A 65 -7.67 0.74 4.90
C GLN A 65 -7.80 2.27 4.75
N GLU A 66 -7.71 3.01 5.85
CA GLU A 66 -7.73 4.48 5.85
C GLU A 66 -6.57 5.04 5.03
N TRP A 67 -5.38 4.43 5.15
CA TRP A 67 -4.23 4.79 4.32
C TRP A 67 -4.49 4.56 2.82
N ARG A 68 -5.08 3.41 2.47
CA ARG A 68 -5.45 3.09 1.09
C ARG A 68 -6.51 4.04 0.53
N ASP A 69 -7.46 4.46 1.35
CA ASP A 69 -8.55 5.36 0.94
C ASP A 69 -8.05 6.80 0.78
N GLY A 70 -7.06 7.24 1.57
CA GLY A 70 -6.36 8.51 1.39
C GLY A 70 -5.76 8.65 -0.02
N TYR A 71 -5.20 7.57 -0.57
CA TYR A 71 -4.74 7.55 -1.96
C TYR A 71 -5.88 7.75 -2.97
N LYS A 72 -7.03 7.09 -2.79
CA LYS A 72 -8.16 7.22 -3.73
C LYS A 72 -8.69 8.66 -3.76
N VAL A 73 -8.77 9.30 -2.58
CA VAL A 73 -9.17 10.70 -2.45
C VAL A 73 -8.18 11.60 -3.18
N PHE A 74 -6.87 11.40 -2.96
CA PHE A 74 -5.81 12.16 -3.64
C PHE A 74 -5.89 12.05 -5.16
N THR A 75 -5.99 10.82 -5.71
CA THR A 75 -6.10 10.64 -7.17
C THR A 75 -7.36 11.26 -7.75
N LYS A 76 -8.47 11.23 -7.01
CA LYS A 76 -9.73 11.84 -7.45
C LYS A 76 -9.66 13.36 -7.45
N GLN A 77 -8.98 13.95 -6.48
CA GLN A 77 -8.76 15.40 -6.40
C GLN A 77 -7.87 15.89 -7.55
N LEU A 78 -6.74 15.21 -7.80
CA LEU A 78 -5.84 15.56 -8.90
C LEU A 78 -6.51 15.43 -10.27
N ALA A 79 -7.39 14.44 -10.45
CA ALA A 79 -8.17 14.27 -11.67
C ALA A 79 -9.25 15.35 -11.85
N ALA A 80 -9.75 15.92 -10.76
CA ALA A 80 -10.80 16.95 -10.79
C ALA A 80 -10.24 18.37 -10.92
N ASP A 81 -9.04 18.62 -10.39
CA ASP A 81 -8.42 19.94 -10.35
C ASP A 81 -6.94 19.87 -10.74
N THR A 82 -6.64 20.43 -11.92
CA THR A 82 -5.28 20.48 -12.49
C THR A 82 -4.42 21.61 -11.92
N SER A 83 -4.98 22.48 -11.06
CA SER A 83 -4.24 23.53 -10.37
C SER A 83 -3.54 23.05 -9.11
N ILE A 84 -3.88 21.85 -8.62
CA ILE A 84 -3.22 21.21 -7.48
C ILE A 84 -1.74 20.98 -7.85
N PRO A 85 -0.78 21.45 -7.02
CA PRO A 85 0.63 21.18 -7.25
C PRO A 85 0.90 19.69 -7.39
N TRP A 86 1.70 19.32 -8.38
CA TRP A 86 2.09 17.93 -8.58
C TRP A 86 2.80 17.39 -7.33
N MET A 87 2.44 16.17 -6.95
CA MET A 87 3.03 15.43 -5.85
C MET A 87 3.19 13.98 -6.31
N SER A 88 4.33 13.37 -6.01
CA SER A 88 4.54 11.96 -6.33
C SER A 88 3.63 11.05 -5.48
N VAL A 89 3.32 9.86 -5.99
CA VAL A 89 2.57 8.86 -5.21
C VAL A 89 3.29 8.48 -3.92
N ASP A 90 4.62 8.41 -3.95
CA ASP A 90 5.45 8.09 -2.79
C ASP A 90 5.40 9.20 -1.73
N GLU A 91 5.47 10.46 -2.16
CA GLU A 91 5.32 11.60 -1.27
C GLU A 91 3.94 11.63 -0.63
N HIS A 92 2.88 11.35 -1.41
CA HIS A 92 1.52 11.23 -0.87
C HIS A 92 1.41 10.10 0.15
N TYR A 93 1.94 8.92 -0.15
CA TYR A 93 1.92 7.79 0.79
C TYR A 93 2.65 8.12 2.09
N LEU A 94 3.82 8.73 2.03
CA LEU A 94 4.59 9.14 3.21
C LEU A 94 3.85 10.20 4.02
N ARG A 95 3.29 11.23 3.37
CA ARG A 95 2.52 12.29 4.03
C ARG A 95 1.26 11.74 4.70
N SER A 96 0.51 10.92 4.00
CA SER A 96 -0.70 10.28 4.54
C SER A 96 -0.38 9.35 5.71
N LEU A 97 0.76 8.63 5.66
CA LEU A 97 1.21 7.81 6.78
C LEU A 97 1.51 8.65 8.02
N LYS A 98 2.26 9.76 7.88
CA LYS A 98 2.56 10.67 8.99
C LYS A 98 1.29 11.26 9.61
N GLN A 99 0.32 11.63 8.78
CA GLN A 99 -0.98 12.12 9.25
C GLN A 99 -1.73 11.03 10.04
N LEU A 100 -1.83 9.82 9.51
CA LEU A 100 -2.51 8.71 10.18
C LEU A 100 -1.82 8.31 11.48
N ILE A 101 -0.48 8.33 11.53
CA ILE A 101 0.28 8.10 12.77
C ILE A 101 -0.18 9.08 13.85
N SER A 102 -0.36 10.35 13.52
CA SER A 102 -0.82 11.34 14.50
C SER A 102 -2.30 11.17 14.87
N GLU A 103 -3.18 10.95 13.89
CA GLU A 103 -4.61 10.73 14.12
C GLU A 103 -4.89 9.49 14.98
N TRP A 104 -4.07 8.45 14.81
CA TRP A 104 -4.15 7.22 15.59
C TRP A 104 -3.35 7.28 16.91
N GLU A 105 -2.81 8.43 17.29
CA GLU A 105 -1.99 8.64 18.50
C GLU A 105 -0.80 7.66 18.60
N LEU A 106 -0.15 7.41 17.46
CA LEU A 106 1.02 6.53 17.31
C LEU A 106 2.35 7.30 17.20
N ASP A 107 2.33 8.62 17.46
CA ASP A 107 3.51 9.47 17.39
C ASP A 107 4.66 8.92 18.26
N GLY A 108 5.83 8.74 17.64
CA GLY A 108 7.03 8.18 18.29
C GLY A 108 7.07 6.65 18.35
N LEU A 109 6.15 5.94 17.70
CA LEU A 109 6.22 4.48 17.58
C LEU A 109 7.39 4.01 16.72
N TRP A 110 7.65 4.76 15.64
CA TRP A 110 8.70 4.48 14.67
C TRP A 110 9.58 5.71 14.48
N ALA A 111 10.86 5.49 14.18
CA ALA A 111 11.75 6.56 13.77
C ALA A 111 11.43 7.04 12.34
N ASP A 112 11.88 8.25 11.97
CA ASP A 112 11.58 8.84 10.65
C ASP A 112 12.05 7.96 9.47
N ASP A 113 13.18 7.27 9.62
CA ASP A 113 13.70 6.33 8.62
C ASP A 113 12.84 5.07 8.52
N GLU A 114 12.32 4.57 9.64
CA GLU A 114 11.37 3.46 9.67
C GLU A 114 10.02 3.84 9.04
N ILE A 115 9.54 5.07 9.28
CA ILE A 115 8.32 5.60 8.65
C ILE A 115 8.52 5.70 7.13
N HIS A 116 9.66 6.20 6.68
CA HIS A 116 9.98 6.27 5.25
C HIS A 116 10.12 4.87 4.62
N ALA A 117 10.75 3.92 5.30
CA ALA A 117 10.82 2.55 4.81
C ALA A 117 9.42 1.90 4.75
N LEU A 118 8.56 2.17 5.74
CA LEU A 118 7.20 1.69 5.80
C LEU A 118 6.35 2.25 4.65
N SER A 119 6.51 3.53 4.27
CA SER A 119 5.79 4.10 3.13
C SER A 119 6.17 3.44 1.81
N LEU A 120 7.36 2.85 1.69
CA LEU A 120 7.78 2.10 0.50
C LEU A 120 7.21 0.68 0.43
N THR A 121 6.45 0.22 1.43
CA THR A 121 5.82 -1.12 1.42
C THR A 121 4.87 -1.30 0.23
N TRP A 122 4.25 -0.22 -0.24
CA TRP A 122 3.35 -0.24 -1.40
C TRP A 122 4.04 -0.66 -2.71
N HIS A 123 5.39 -0.60 -2.77
CA HIS A 123 6.19 -1.13 -3.89
C HIS A 123 6.42 -2.65 -3.82
N ARG A 124 6.18 -3.27 -2.66
CA ARG A 124 6.54 -4.67 -2.38
C ARG A 124 5.34 -5.46 -1.88
N LEU A 125 4.32 -5.56 -2.74
CA LEU A 125 3.09 -6.28 -2.42
C LEU A 125 3.14 -7.73 -2.90
N SER A 126 2.69 -8.64 -2.05
CA SER A 126 2.63 -10.06 -2.39
C SER A 126 1.58 -10.29 -3.49
N PRO A 127 1.91 -10.96 -4.60
CA PRO A 127 0.91 -11.35 -5.58
C PRO A 127 -0.02 -12.40 -4.99
N TRP A 128 -1.26 -12.47 -5.47
CA TRP A 128 -2.12 -13.63 -5.19
C TRP A 128 -1.51 -14.89 -5.82
N GLU A 129 -1.73 -16.05 -5.19
CA GLU A 129 -1.16 -17.34 -5.62
C GLU A 129 -1.51 -17.68 -7.08
N ASP A 130 -2.73 -17.34 -7.50
CA ASP A 130 -3.25 -17.55 -8.85
C ASP A 130 -2.79 -16.48 -9.87
N SER A 131 -2.41 -15.29 -9.41
CA SER A 131 -2.07 -14.17 -10.29
C SER A 131 -0.78 -14.41 -11.07
N VAL A 132 0.23 -15.04 -10.45
CA VAL A 132 1.51 -15.35 -11.11
C VAL A 132 1.32 -16.35 -12.24
N GLU A 133 0.60 -17.45 -11.97
CA GLU A 133 0.35 -18.49 -12.96
C GLU A 133 -0.64 -18.01 -14.04
N GLY A 134 -1.65 -17.23 -13.66
CA GLY A 134 -2.60 -16.63 -14.60
C GLY A 134 -1.92 -15.72 -15.62
N VAL A 135 -1.07 -14.78 -15.18
CA VAL A 135 -0.31 -13.89 -16.06
C VAL A 135 0.66 -14.69 -16.94
N ARG A 136 1.32 -15.71 -16.39
CA ARG A 136 2.21 -16.59 -17.16
C ARG A 136 1.46 -17.29 -18.29
N LEU A 137 0.30 -17.87 -18.02
CA LEU A 137 -0.53 -18.54 -19.02
C LEU A 137 -1.05 -17.56 -20.08
N LEU A 138 -1.48 -16.37 -19.69
CA LEU A 138 -1.98 -15.36 -20.62
C LEU A 138 -0.88 -14.84 -21.56
N ASN A 139 0.35 -14.68 -21.07
CA ASN A 139 1.51 -14.33 -21.90
C ASN A 139 1.85 -15.41 -22.96
N THR A 140 1.43 -16.66 -22.78
CA THR A 140 1.61 -17.70 -23.82
C THR A 140 0.60 -17.58 -24.97
N ARG A 141 -0.56 -16.94 -24.74
CA ARG A 141 -1.63 -16.81 -25.74
C ARG A 141 -1.73 -15.42 -26.37
N PHE A 142 -1.30 -14.40 -25.64
CA PHE A 142 -1.36 -13.00 -26.05
C PHE A 142 0.05 -12.43 -25.96
N GLY A 143 0.59 -11.94 -27.08
CA GLY A 143 2.02 -11.63 -27.22
C GLY A 143 2.59 -10.66 -26.19
N GLN A 144 1.75 -9.86 -25.50
CA GLN A 144 2.10 -9.02 -24.35
C GLN A 144 0.90 -8.86 -23.39
N SER A 145 1.04 -9.21 -22.11
CA SER A 145 0.15 -8.74 -21.04
C SER A 145 0.84 -7.59 -20.31
N ILE A 146 0.19 -6.43 -20.24
CA ILE A 146 0.74 -5.24 -19.56
C ILE A 146 0.01 -5.12 -18.22
N LEU A 147 0.75 -5.27 -17.13
CA LEU A 147 0.27 -4.98 -15.79
C LEU A 147 0.37 -3.47 -15.57
N PHE A 148 -0.77 -2.79 -15.47
CA PHE A 148 -0.78 -1.36 -15.15
C PHE A 148 -0.70 -1.20 -13.64
N SER A 149 0.53 -1.06 -13.16
CA SER A 149 0.75 -0.52 -11.83
C SER A 149 0.46 0.98 -11.86
N GLN A 150 -0.25 1.50 -10.85
CA GLN A 150 -0.61 2.93 -10.79
C GLN A 150 0.61 3.86 -10.57
N TYR A 151 1.82 3.28 -10.51
CA TYR A 151 3.13 3.94 -10.51
C TYR A 151 3.62 4.37 -11.90
N GLY A 152 2.71 4.68 -12.82
CA GLY A 152 3.10 5.32 -14.08
C GLY A 152 3.57 6.74 -13.79
N GLU A 153 4.86 6.92 -13.51
CA GLU A 153 5.50 8.23 -13.70
C GLU A 153 5.33 8.61 -15.17
N ALA A 154 4.32 9.41 -15.44
CA ALA A 154 4.16 10.07 -16.72
C ALA A 154 5.20 11.19 -16.76
N HIS A 155 6.35 10.88 -17.37
CA HIS A 155 7.31 11.89 -17.83
C HIS A 155 6.73 12.72 -18.99
#